data_AF-S6GQ28-F1
#
_entry.id   AF-S6GQ28-F1
#
_cell.length_a   1.000
_cell.length_b   1.000
_cell.length_c   1.000
_cell.angle_alpha   90.00
_cell.angle_beta   90.00
_cell.angle_gamma   90.00
#
_symmetry.space_group_name_H-M   'P 1'
#
loop_
_entity.id
_entity.type
_entity.pdbx_description
1 polymer ?
#
loop_
_entity_poly.entity_id
_entity_poly.type
_entity_poly.pdbx_seq_one_letter_code
_entity_poly.pdbx_strand_id
1 'polypeptide(L)'
;MPTPQQLYDRDIAENGHSRDPCQTAAIAALNQLYLDITQGSLKPNSSLYLWGKVGRGKTYLMDCFYQALAGRAKRLHYYRFMQYLHLRLKHHQGNRDPLVLVAKDLLREHKILCLDEFFVSDIADAMLLGRLMTVLFKQGLVLVTTSNVEPSQLYKDGLQRDRFLPAIAMFEYSLQIINLQGAEDHRLAKAAGFPHYYVDDLDCQQQSLVDNLLYQRFLHDSQGESLQTNIALSIESRQINCLAKSAGRYCFSFPQLFVGPRSANDYIALGEIVKFIYLLDVPQMGGQLNERKVARGTEDTYNINQKVADRPFILAKGDDEARRFISFIDEMYDQNKRVIIGAHCELAKLYLGGRVVFEFERTYSRIIEMQGSTYLKSKSD
;
A
#
# COMPACT_ATOMS: atom_id res chain seq x y z
N MET A 1 22.01 -17.86 15.91
CA MET A 1 20.72 -17.77 15.19
C MET A 1 20.99 -17.94 13.71
N PRO A 2 20.07 -18.53 12.93
CA PRO A 2 20.27 -18.70 11.51
C PRO A 2 20.41 -17.34 10.82
N THR A 3 21.31 -17.25 9.84
CA THR A 3 21.47 -16.03 9.04
C THR A 3 20.30 -15.86 8.07
N PRO A 4 20.09 -14.65 7.49
CA PRO A 4 19.03 -14.46 6.49
C PRO A 4 19.15 -15.46 5.32
N GLN A 5 20.38 -15.71 4.85
CA GLN A 5 20.65 -16.69 3.80
C GLN A 5 20.23 -18.11 4.20
N GLN A 6 20.55 -18.53 5.43
CA GLN A 6 20.19 -19.86 5.93
C GLN A 6 18.67 -20.04 6.07
N LEU A 7 17.95 -18.99 6.48
CA LEU A 7 16.48 -18.99 6.54
C LEU A 7 15.87 -19.14 5.14
N TYR A 8 16.39 -18.38 4.17
CA TYR A 8 15.98 -18.45 2.77
C TYR A 8 16.23 -19.84 2.16
N ASP A 9 17.43 -20.38 2.34
CA ASP A 9 17.80 -21.67 1.76
C ASP A 9 17.00 -22.84 2.35
N ARG A 10 16.70 -22.79 3.66
CA ARG A 10 15.85 -23.79 4.32
C ARG A 10 14.43 -23.78 3.76
N ASP A 11 13.85 -22.59 3.64
CA ASP A 11 12.46 -22.43 3.21
C ASP A 11 12.26 -22.82 1.73
N ILE A 12 13.26 -22.57 0.87
CA ILE A 12 13.30 -23.08 -0.50
C ILE A 12 13.32 -24.61 -0.52
N ALA A 13 14.13 -25.24 0.34
CA ALA A 13 14.24 -26.70 0.40
C ALA A 13 12.96 -27.36 0.94
N GLU A 14 12.26 -26.72 1.89
CA GLU A 14 11.04 -27.24 2.51
C GLU A 14 9.78 -27.02 1.65
N ASN A 15 9.66 -25.88 0.97
CA ASN A 15 8.43 -25.49 0.23
C ASN A 15 8.52 -25.71 -1.30
N GLY A 16 9.64 -26.23 -1.81
CA GLY A 16 9.78 -26.58 -3.24
C GLY A 16 9.79 -25.39 -4.20
N HIS A 17 10.09 -24.18 -3.73
CA HIS A 17 10.20 -22.99 -4.57
C HIS A 17 11.48 -23.01 -5.42
N SER A 18 11.39 -22.64 -6.70
CA SER A 18 12.58 -22.49 -7.54
C SER A 18 13.38 -21.24 -7.13
N ARG A 19 14.70 -21.37 -6.95
CA ARG A 19 15.60 -20.23 -6.70
C ARG A 19 15.45 -19.19 -7.80
N ASP A 20 15.04 -17.98 -7.43
CA ASP A 20 14.97 -16.84 -8.34
C ASP A 20 16.36 -16.14 -8.35
N PRO A 21 17.05 -16.05 -9.51
CA PRO A 21 18.30 -15.31 -9.63
C PRO A 21 18.20 -13.87 -9.13
N CYS A 22 17.05 -13.22 -9.30
CA CYS A 22 16.82 -11.84 -8.87
C CYS A 22 16.81 -11.73 -7.34
N GLN A 23 16.27 -12.73 -6.64
CA GLN A 23 16.25 -12.77 -5.18
C GLN A 23 17.62 -13.06 -4.59
N THR A 24 18.48 -13.78 -5.32
CA THR A 24 19.81 -14.20 -4.85
C THR A 24 20.70 -13.00 -4.51
N ALA A 25 20.69 -11.95 -5.34
CA ALA A 25 21.45 -10.73 -5.07
C ALA A 25 20.94 -9.97 -3.82
N ALA A 26 19.61 -9.91 -3.65
CA ALA A 26 18.99 -9.23 -2.52
C ALA A 26 19.23 -9.97 -1.20
N ILE A 27 19.09 -11.29 -1.17
CA ILE A 27 19.34 -12.08 0.05
C ILE A 27 20.82 -12.06 0.43
N ALA A 28 21.74 -12.07 -0.55
CA ALA A 28 23.17 -11.94 -0.29
C ALA A 28 23.50 -10.59 0.35
N ALA A 29 22.92 -9.49 -0.14
CA ALA A 29 23.10 -8.16 0.45
C ALA A 29 22.52 -8.06 1.86
N LEU A 30 21.31 -8.62 2.10
CA LEU A 30 20.71 -8.69 3.43
C LEU A 30 21.56 -9.53 4.40
N ASN A 31 22.13 -10.63 3.92
CA ASN A 31 23.01 -11.48 4.71
C ASN A 31 24.33 -10.76 5.03
N GLN A 32 24.92 -10.05 4.08
CA GLN A 32 26.12 -9.25 4.32
C GLN A 32 25.84 -8.15 5.36
N LEU A 33 24.73 -7.43 5.22
CA LEU A 33 24.32 -6.43 6.21
C LEU A 33 24.13 -7.04 7.60
N TYR A 34 23.49 -8.21 7.68
CA TYR A 34 23.35 -8.94 8.95
C TYR A 34 24.71 -9.27 9.58
N LEU A 35 25.66 -9.75 8.77
CA LEU A 35 27.02 -10.04 9.23
C LEU A 35 27.69 -8.77 9.75
N ASP A 36 27.64 -7.66 9.00
CA ASP A 36 28.24 -6.39 9.39
C ASP A 36 27.64 -5.84 10.70
N ILE A 37 26.32 -5.99 10.90
CA ILE A 37 25.63 -5.65 12.15
C ILE A 37 26.12 -6.53 13.31
N THR A 38 26.24 -7.84 13.10
CA THR A 38 26.67 -8.78 14.15
C THR A 38 28.14 -8.64 14.53
N GLN A 39 29.00 -8.29 13.58
CA GLN A 39 30.44 -8.12 13.78
C GLN A 39 30.81 -6.70 14.24
N GLY A 40 29.86 -5.75 14.23
CA GLY A 40 30.13 -4.35 14.57
C GLY A 40 30.97 -3.62 13.51
N SER A 41 31.01 -4.12 12.28
CA SER A 41 31.79 -3.60 11.15
C SER A 41 30.96 -2.75 10.18
N LEU A 42 29.80 -2.25 10.64
CA LEU A 42 28.87 -1.43 9.86
C LEU A 42 29.59 -0.26 9.18
N LYS A 43 29.58 -0.29 7.84
CA LYS A 43 30.08 0.82 7.02
C LYS A 43 29.06 1.96 7.00
N PRO A 44 29.50 3.21 6.76
CA PRO A 44 28.59 4.28 6.38
C PRO A 44 27.72 3.83 5.19
N ASN A 45 26.45 4.23 5.17
CA ASN A 45 25.50 3.91 4.10
C ASN A 45 25.24 2.40 3.88
N SER A 46 25.32 1.58 4.94
CA SER A 46 24.97 0.14 4.88
C SER A 46 23.45 -0.13 4.80
N SER A 47 22.64 0.86 4.47
CA SER A 47 21.19 0.73 4.41
C SER A 47 20.76 0.18 3.03
N LEU A 48 19.63 -0.53 2.96
CA LEU A 48 19.18 -1.24 1.76
C LEU A 48 17.80 -0.77 1.29
N TYR A 49 17.65 -0.62 -0.03
CA TYR A 49 16.37 -0.34 -0.69
C TYR A 49 16.07 -1.45 -1.69
N LEU A 50 15.14 -2.33 -1.34
CA LEU A 50 14.69 -3.43 -2.18
C LEU A 50 13.47 -2.97 -2.97
N TRP A 51 13.56 -2.97 -4.30
CA TRP A 51 12.43 -2.58 -5.14
C TRP A 51 12.17 -3.52 -6.29
N GLY A 52 10.94 -3.50 -6.78
CA GLY A 52 10.51 -4.32 -7.90
C GLY A 52 9.01 -4.54 -7.87
N LYS A 53 8.46 -5.12 -8.95
CA LYS A 53 7.03 -5.39 -9.05
C LYS A 53 6.52 -6.26 -7.88
N VAL A 54 5.23 -6.21 -7.64
CA VAL A 54 4.53 -7.01 -6.60
C VAL A 54 4.68 -8.50 -6.88
N GLY A 55 4.68 -9.33 -5.82
CA GLY A 55 4.85 -10.79 -5.96
C GLY A 55 6.29 -11.26 -6.20
N ARG A 56 7.29 -10.37 -6.15
CA ARG A 56 8.72 -10.72 -6.31
C ARG A 56 9.42 -11.15 -5.01
N GLY A 57 8.67 -11.31 -3.91
CA GLY A 57 9.21 -11.77 -2.64
C GLY A 57 9.96 -10.73 -1.80
N LYS A 58 9.80 -9.43 -2.08
CA LYS A 58 10.49 -8.35 -1.32
C LYS A 58 10.23 -8.43 0.19
N THR A 59 8.96 -8.56 0.55
CA THR A 59 8.49 -8.69 1.94
C THR A 59 9.06 -9.95 2.59
N TYR A 60 9.01 -11.07 1.89
CA TYR A 60 9.58 -12.34 2.33
C TYR A 60 11.10 -12.26 2.59
N LEU A 61 11.87 -11.65 1.68
CA LEU A 61 13.30 -11.42 1.89
C LEU A 61 13.56 -10.55 3.13
N MET A 62 12.74 -9.52 3.33
CA MET A 62 12.81 -8.70 4.54
C MET A 62 12.41 -9.50 5.79
N ASP A 63 11.49 -10.46 5.70
CA ASP A 63 11.12 -11.37 6.80
C ASP A 63 12.33 -12.19 7.26
N CYS A 64 13.05 -12.81 6.32
CA CYS A 64 14.27 -13.56 6.62
C CYS A 64 15.30 -12.70 7.37
N PHE A 65 15.49 -11.45 6.92
CA PHE A 65 16.40 -10.51 7.57
C PHE A 65 15.91 -10.10 8.97
N TYR A 66 14.64 -9.74 9.11
CA TYR A 66 14.05 -9.31 10.36
C TYR A 66 14.07 -10.41 11.42
N GLN A 67 13.75 -11.65 11.03
CA GLN A 67 13.80 -12.82 11.92
C GLN A 67 15.22 -13.08 12.41
N ALA A 68 16.23 -13.01 11.53
CA ALA A 68 17.63 -13.21 11.91
C ALA A 68 18.14 -12.18 12.93
N LEU A 69 17.61 -10.96 12.91
CA LEU A 69 18.00 -9.90 13.86
C LEU A 69 17.47 -10.08 15.28
N ALA A 70 16.50 -11.00 15.49
CA ALA A 70 16.08 -11.44 16.81
C ALA A 70 15.64 -10.31 17.76
N GLY A 71 14.82 -9.38 17.26
CA GLY A 71 14.30 -8.26 18.04
C GLY A 71 15.21 -7.03 18.12
N ARG A 72 16.40 -7.06 17.49
CA ARG A 72 17.28 -5.87 17.39
C ARG A 72 16.79 -4.81 16.39
N ALA A 73 15.80 -5.15 15.57
CA ALA A 73 15.17 -4.25 14.62
C ALA A 73 13.71 -3.99 14.97
N LYS A 74 13.22 -2.84 14.54
CA LYS A 74 11.79 -2.54 14.48
C LYS A 74 11.30 -2.68 13.05
N ARG A 75 10.19 -3.39 12.85
CA ARG A 75 9.50 -3.46 11.57
C ARG A 75 8.18 -2.73 11.62
N LEU A 76 7.90 -1.93 10.61
CA LEU A 76 6.66 -1.18 10.44
C LEU A 76 6.30 -1.09 8.95
N HIS A 77 5.01 -1.11 8.63
CA HIS A 77 4.53 -0.61 7.34
C HIS A 77 4.72 0.91 7.27
N TYR A 78 5.02 1.44 6.08
CA TYR A 78 5.27 2.86 5.87
C TYR A 78 4.15 3.76 6.41
N TYR A 79 2.89 3.43 6.15
CA TYR A 79 1.76 4.26 6.60
C TYR A 79 1.67 4.32 8.13
N ARG A 80 1.88 3.18 8.82
CA ARG A 80 1.92 3.12 10.29
C ARG A 80 3.10 3.91 10.85
N PHE A 81 4.24 3.90 10.15
CA PHE A 81 5.38 4.73 10.50
C PHE A 81 5.05 6.23 10.40
N MET A 82 4.37 6.68 9.34
CA MET A 82 3.94 8.07 9.21
C MET A 82 2.93 8.48 10.28
N GLN A 83 1.94 7.63 10.61
CA GLN A 83 1.02 7.86 11.72
C GLN A 83 1.77 8.05 13.06
N TYR A 84 2.71 7.16 13.35
CA TYR A 84 3.57 7.25 14.52
C TYR A 84 4.37 8.57 14.56
N LEU A 85 4.93 8.99 13.42
CA LEU A 85 5.66 10.26 13.33
C LEU A 85 4.77 11.47 13.62
N HIS A 86 3.60 11.54 12.99
CA HIS A 86 2.64 12.63 13.23
C HIS A 86 2.19 12.69 14.69
N LEU A 87 1.95 11.55 15.32
CA LEU A 87 1.60 11.49 16.75
C LEU A 87 2.73 12.02 17.63
N ARG A 88 3.98 11.58 17.41
CA ARG A 88 5.12 12.04 18.21
C ARG A 88 5.45 13.52 17.96
N LEU A 89 5.27 14.02 16.75
CA LEU A 89 5.42 15.44 16.45
C LEU A 89 4.41 16.29 17.23
N LYS A 90 3.17 15.82 17.36
CA LYS A 90 2.16 16.47 18.21
C LYS A 90 2.59 16.52 19.68
N HIS A 91 3.15 15.42 20.19
CA HIS A 91 3.64 15.36 21.57
C HIS A 91 4.81 16.34 21.84
N HIS A 92 5.69 16.50 20.84
CA HIS A 92 6.82 17.44 20.91
C HIS A 92 6.48 18.87 20.42
N GLN A 93 5.19 19.22 20.29
CA GLN A 93 4.78 20.57 19.91
C GLN A 93 5.31 21.65 20.86
N GLY A 94 5.59 22.83 20.32
CA GLY A 94 6.16 23.96 21.07
C GLY A 94 7.69 23.92 21.22
N ASN A 95 8.34 22.81 20.86
CA ASN A 95 9.80 22.75 20.76
C ASN A 95 10.31 23.43 19.48
N ARG A 96 11.53 23.98 19.53
CA ARG A 96 12.17 24.65 18.38
C ARG A 96 12.39 23.71 17.19
N ASP A 97 12.80 22.46 17.46
CA ASP A 97 13.04 21.42 16.44
C ASP A 97 12.44 20.07 16.87
N PRO A 98 11.10 19.92 16.79
CA PRO A 98 10.42 18.72 17.28
C PRO A 98 10.88 17.45 16.55
N LEU A 99 11.21 17.57 15.26
CA LEU A 99 11.63 16.46 14.41
C LEU A 99 12.98 15.86 14.86
N VAL A 100 13.89 16.68 15.38
CA VAL A 100 15.17 16.20 15.93
C VAL A 100 14.92 15.43 17.23
N LEU A 101 13.96 15.85 18.05
CA LEU A 101 13.58 15.13 19.27
C LEU A 101 12.94 13.78 18.92
N VAL A 102 12.03 13.75 17.95
CA VAL A 102 11.44 12.50 17.45
C VAL A 102 12.51 11.54 16.93
N ALA A 103 13.48 12.05 16.16
CA ALA A 103 14.61 11.24 15.68
C ALA A 103 15.44 10.65 16.83
N LYS A 104 15.74 11.46 17.86
CA LYS A 104 16.45 11.00 19.06
C LYS A 104 15.68 9.90 19.79
N ASP A 105 14.38 10.07 19.98
CA ASP A 105 13.57 9.07 20.67
C ASP A 105 13.50 7.77 19.87
N LEU A 106 13.33 7.85 18.55
CA LEU A 106 13.34 6.66 17.67
C LEU A 106 14.68 5.91 17.76
N LEU A 107 15.80 6.63 17.75
CA LEU A 107 17.14 6.04 17.81
C LEU A 107 17.48 5.41 19.17
N ARG A 108 16.89 5.92 20.27
CA ARG A 108 17.01 5.27 21.59
C ARG A 108 16.31 3.92 21.61
N GLU A 109 15.15 3.83 20.96
CA GLU A 109 14.36 2.61 20.89
C GLU A 109 14.96 1.62 19.89
N HIS A 110 15.35 2.10 18.71
CA HIS A 110 15.67 1.26 17.55
C HIS A 110 16.81 1.85 16.71
N LYS A 111 17.91 1.10 16.60
CA LYS A 111 19.04 1.43 15.70
C LYS A 111 18.89 0.87 14.29
N ILE A 112 18.00 -0.12 14.12
CA ILE A 112 17.71 -0.78 12.84
C ILE A 112 16.20 -0.68 12.60
N LEU A 113 15.83 -0.12 11.46
CA LEU A 113 14.45 0.06 11.04
C LEU A 113 14.20 -0.71 9.74
N CYS A 114 13.19 -1.57 9.75
CA CYS A 114 12.66 -2.25 8.58
C CYS A 114 11.33 -1.60 8.18
N LEU A 115 11.31 -0.88 7.04
CA LEU A 115 10.10 -0.26 6.52
C LEU A 115 9.54 -1.04 5.34
N ASP A 116 8.38 -1.66 5.54
CA ASP A 116 7.65 -2.34 4.47
C ASP A 116 6.82 -1.35 3.66
N GLU A 117 6.70 -1.63 2.36
CA GLU A 117 5.82 -0.91 1.42
C GLU A 117 6.02 0.60 1.41
N PHE A 118 7.28 1.03 1.32
CA PHE A 118 7.63 2.43 1.27
C PHE A 118 7.06 3.11 0.03
N PHE A 119 6.17 4.08 0.25
CA PHE A 119 5.47 4.77 -0.82
C PHE A 119 5.03 6.16 -0.36
N VAL A 120 5.29 7.19 -1.17
CA VAL A 120 5.00 8.58 -0.82
C VAL A 120 3.99 9.15 -1.81
N SER A 121 2.81 9.54 -1.31
CA SER A 121 1.72 10.12 -2.11
C SER A 121 1.36 11.56 -1.78
N ASP A 122 1.85 12.11 -0.67
CA ASP A 122 1.54 13.46 -0.21
C ASP A 122 2.80 14.31 0.02
N ILE A 123 2.71 15.62 -0.25
CA ILE A 123 3.86 16.54 -0.13
C ILE A 123 4.27 16.78 1.32
N ALA A 124 3.33 16.84 2.27
CA ALA A 124 3.65 17.06 3.67
C ALA A 124 4.42 15.86 4.23
N ASP A 125 3.97 14.64 3.92
CA ASP A 125 4.66 13.41 4.28
C ASP A 125 6.03 13.30 3.61
N ALA A 126 6.13 13.65 2.33
CA ALA A 126 7.41 13.70 1.60
C ALA A 126 8.43 14.62 2.28
N MET A 127 8.02 15.84 2.64
CA MET A 127 8.87 16.83 3.29
C MET A 127 9.29 16.41 4.70
N LEU A 128 8.34 15.85 5.46
CA LEU A 128 8.61 15.37 6.80
C LEU A 128 9.63 14.22 6.77
N LEU A 129 9.39 13.25 5.89
CA LEU A 129 10.24 12.08 5.73
C LEU A 129 11.66 12.43 5.31
N GLY A 130 11.81 13.32 4.31
CA GLY A 130 13.14 13.75 3.85
C GLY A 130 13.97 14.40 4.96
N ARG A 131 13.35 15.30 5.74
CA ARG A 131 14.01 15.95 6.88
C ARG A 131 14.38 14.93 7.96
N LEU A 132 13.47 14.03 8.30
CA LEU A 132 13.69 13.03 9.34
C LEU A 132 14.81 12.07 8.96
N MET A 133 14.77 11.51 7.76
CA MET A 133 15.77 10.55 7.29
C MET A 133 17.17 11.17 7.21
N THR A 134 17.27 12.45 6.84
CA THR A 134 18.54 13.19 6.89
C THR A 134 19.14 13.20 8.31
N VAL A 135 18.31 13.38 9.35
CA VAL A 135 18.76 13.35 10.74
C VAL A 135 19.11 11.92 11.16
N LEU A 136 18.28 10.94 10.81
CA LEU A 136 18.46 9.54 11.20
C LEU A 136 19.73 8.92 10.61
N PHE A 137 20.01 9.14 9.32
CA PHE A 137 21.23 8.61 8.69
C PHE A 137 22.50 9.26 9.23
N LYS A 138 22.47 10.58 9.51
CA LYS A 138 23.60 11.26 10.19
C LYS A 138 23.91 10.69 11.57
N GLN A 139 22.92 10.09 12.23
CA GLN A 139 23.06 9.47 13.54
C GLN A 139 23.30 7.94 13.45
N GLY A 140 23.47 7.40 12.24
CA GLY A 140 23.83 6.00 12.03
C GLY A 140 22.67 5.01 12.06
N LEU A 141 21.42 5.45 11.80
CA LEU A 141 20.32 4.51 11.60
C LEU A 141 20.60 3.59 10.40
N VAL A 142 20.38 2.30 10.58
CA VAL A 142 20.33 1.33 9.47
C VAL A 142 18.88 1.17 9.02
N LEU A 143 18.60 1.53 7.77
CA LEU A 143 17.30 1.36 7.15
C LEU A 143 17.35 0.18 6.17
N VAL A 144 16.40 -0.75 6.29
CA VAL A 144 16.08 -1.70 5.23
C VAL A 144 14.65 -1.44 4.81
N THR A 145 14.41 -1.21 3.53
CA THR A 145 13.06 -0.89 3.06
C THR A 145 12.69 -1.60 1.77
N THR A 146 11.40 -1.91 1.63
CA THR A 146 10.83 -2.52 0.42
C THR A 146 9.91 -1.52 -0.28
N SER A 147 9.93 -1.47 -1.61
CA SER A 147 8.99 -0.67 -2.39
C SER A 147 8.65 -1.30 -3.74
N ASN A 148 7.52 -0.91 -4.32
CA ASN A 148 7.20 -1.23 -5.72
C ASN A 148 7.78 -0.21 -6.70
N VAL A 149 8.28 0.90 -6.20
CA VAL A 149 8.74 2.05 -6.98
C VAL A 149 10.24 2.23 -6.74
N GLU A 150 11.02 2.55 -7.78
CA GLU A 150 12.43 2.90 -7.60
C GLU A 150 12.58 4.29 -6.95
N PRO A 151 13.69 4.58 -6.25
CA PRO A 151 13.84 5.84 -5.51
C PRO A 151 13.63 7.11 -6.37
N SER A 152 14.16 7.13 -7.59
CA SER A 152 14.03 8.26 -8.53
C SER A 152 12.58 8.56 -8.94
N GLN A 153 11.66 7.59 -8.80
CA GLN A 153 10.24 7.70 -9.15
C GLN A 153 9.36 7.92 -7.90
N LEU A 154 9.91 7.90 -6.68
CA LEU A 154 9.14 8.15 -5.46
C LEU A 154 8.51 9.54 -5.51
N TYR A 155 7.19 9.66 -5.30
CA TYR A 155 6.47 10.93 -5.39
C TYR A 155 6.57 11.60 -6.78
N LYS A 156 6.67 10.78 -7.84
CA LYS A 156 6.59 11.25 -9.22
C LYS A 156 5.24 11.93 -9.47
N ASP A 157 5.27 13.01 -10.24
CA ASP A 157 4.12 13.87 -10.56
C ASP A 157 3.41 14.52 -9.34
N GLY A 158 4.01 14.38 -8.16
CA GLY A 158 3.55 15.01 -6.93
C GLY A 158 3.66 16.54 -6.96
N LEU A 159 2.77 17.20 -6.21
CA LEU A 159 2.75 18.65 -6.06
C LEU A 159 4.08 19.12 -5.44
N GLN A 160 4.76 20.09 -6.08
CA GLN A 160 6.06 20.62 -5.61
C GLN A 160 7.15 19.54 -5.44
N ARG A 161 7.15 18.51 -6.29
CA ARG A 161 8.16 17.43 -6.34
C ARG A 161 9.61 17.92 -6.20
N ASP A 162 9.94 19.08 -6.78
CA ASP A 162 11.29 19.65 -6.74
C ASP A 162 11.83 19.81 -5.31
N ARG A 163 10.94 20.05 -4.34
CA ARG A 163 11.31 20.13 -2.92
C ARG A 163 11.71 18.79 -2.31
N PHE A 164 11.25 17.69 -2.90
CA PHE A 164 11.53 16.33 -2.44
C PHE A 164 12.75 15.69 -3.13
N LEU A 165 13.18 16.23 -4.28
CA LEU A 165 14.38 15.76 -4.99
C LEU A 165 15.64 15.66 -4.09
N PRO A 166 15.91 16.60 -3.15
CA PRO A 166 17.03 16.46 -2.24
C PRO A 166 16.95 15.21 -1.35
N ALA A 167 15.74 14.81 -0.94
CA ALA A 167 15.53 13.59 -0.15
C ALA A 167 15.75 12.34 -0.99
N ILE A 168 15.34 12.35 -2.25
CA ILE A 168 15.61 11.26 -3.21
C ILE A 168 17.11 11.10 -3.43
N ALA A 169 17.83 12.19 -3.70
CA ALA A 169 19.28 12.15 -3.87
C ALA A 169 19.97 11.62 -2.61
N MET A 170 19.47 11.97 -1.43
CA MET A 170 19.95 11.42 -0.16
C MET A 170 19.66 9.92 -0.05
N PHE A 171 18.48 9.42 -0.45
CA PHE A 171 18.19 7.99 -0.48
C PHE A 171 19.10 7.24 -1.46
N GLU A 172 19.32 7.77 -2.66
CA GLU A 172 20.20 7.16 -3.66
C GLU A 172 21.66 7.11 -3.20
N TYR A 173 22.09 8.08 -2.38
CA TYR A 173 23.43 8.10 -1.79
C TYR A 173 23.57 7.18 -0.57
N SER A 174 22.56 7.14 0.30
CA SER A 174 22.62 6.44 1.59
C SER A 174 22.14 5.00 1.54
N LEU A 175 21.40 4.61 0.50
CA LEU A 175 20.84 3.28 0.34
C LEU A 175 21.49 2.55 -0.84
N GLN A 176 21.88 1.30 -0.62
CA GLN A 176 22.16 0.39 -1.72
C GLN A 176 20.84 -0.06 -2.35
N ILE A 177 20.62 0.33 -3.59
CA ILE A 177 19.40 0.03 -4.36
C ILE A 177 19.54 -1.34 -5.01
N ILE A 178 18.60 -2.24 -4.73
CA ILE A 178 18.57 -3.59 -5.29
C ILE A 178 17.25 -3.80 -6.01
N ASN A 179 17.34 -4.08 -7.30
CA ASN A 179 16.19 -4.38 -8.15
C ASN A 179 15.90 -5.88 -8.15
N LEU A 180 14.65 -6.24 -7.86
CA LEU A 180 14.12 -7.61 -7.84
C LEU A 180 13.32 -7.94 -9.12
N GLN A 181 13.54 -7.22 -10.22
CA GLN A 181 12.94 -7.50 -11.52
C GLN A 181 13.79 -8.49 -12.35
N GLY A 182 13.15 -9.53 -12.89
CA GLY A 182 13.67 -10.38 -13.97
C GLY A 182 13.13 -9.95 -15.33
N ALA A 183 13.79 -10.38 -16.42
CA ALA A 183 13.47 -10.00 -17.80
C ALA A 183 12.08 -10.45 -18.30
N GLU A 184 11.39 -11.33 -17.58
CA GLU A 184 10.08 -11.84 -17.98
C GLU A 184 8.98 -11.50 -16.96
N ASP A 185 8.00 -10.76 -17.47
CA ASP A 185 6.76 -10.44 -16.78
C ASP A 185 5.78 -11.60 -16.98
N HIS A 186 5.95 -12.69 -16.21
CA HIS A 186 5.06 -13.85 -16.18
C HIS A 186 3.68 -13.56 -15.55
N ARG A 187 3.27 -12.29 -15.40
CA ARG A 187 1.95 -11.94 -14.84
C ARG A 187 0.78 -12.20 -15.78
N LEU A 188 1.04 -12.55 -17.04
CA LEU A 188 0.03 -12.99 -18.00
C LEU A 188 -0.03 -14.52 -18.10
N ALA A 189 -0.29 -15.20 -16.97
CA ALA A 189 -0.69 -16.61 -17.01
C ALA A 189 -1.38 -17.01 -15.70
N LYS A 190 -2.67 -16.69 -15.59
CA LYS A 190 -3.73 -17.59 -15.05
C LYS A 190 -5.04 -16.79 -14.90
N ALA A 191 -5.84 -16.81 -15.96
CA ALA A 191 -7.28 -16.85 -15.78
C ALA A 191 -7.61 -18.21 -15.17
N ALA A 192 -7.60 -18.29 -13.85
CA ALA A 192 -8.03 -19.46 -13.09
C ALA A 192 -8.93 -18.94 -11.97
N GLY A 193 -10.16 -19.46 -11.92
CA GLY A 193 -11.31 -18.87 -11.25
C GLY A 193 -11.01 -18.26 -9.88
N PHE A 194 -11.37 -16.99 -9.73
CA PHE A 194 -11.38 -16.28 -8.46
C PHE A 194 -12.71 -16.59 -7.73
N PRO A 195 -12.72 -17.40 -6.66
CA PRO A 195 -13.96 -17.87 -6.04
C PRO A 195 -14.79 -16.76 -5.35
N HIS A 196 -14.24 -15.56 -5.17
CA HIS A 196 -14.94 -14.40 -4.58
C HIS A 196 -14.79 -13.10 -5.41
N TYR A 197 -14.43 -13.20 -6.69
CA TYR A 197 -14.44 -12.07 -7.63
C TYR A 197 -15.34 -12.40 -8.81
N TYR A 198 -16.43 -11.65 -8.94
CA TYR A 198 -17.47 -11.86 -9.94
C TYR A 198 -17.44 -10.74 -10.97
N VAL A 199 -17.60 -11.09 -12.24
CA VAL A 199 -17.55 -10.18 -13.38
C VAL A 199 -18.88 -10.26 -14.13
N ASP A 200 -19.48 -9.12 -14.44
CA ASP A 200 -20.64 -9.08 -15.34
C ASP A 200 -20.19 -9.47 -16.77
N ASP A 201 -20.88 -10.44 -17.37
CA ASP A 201 -20.65 -10.80 -18.77
C ASP A 201 -21.21 -9.69 -19.65
N LEU A 202 -20.37 -9.11 -20.51
CA LEU A 202 -20.59 -7.81 -21.17
C LEU A 202 -21.73 -7.78 -22.22
N ASP A 203 -22.50 -8.86 -22.38
CA ASP A 203 -23.54 -9.00 -23.41
C ASP A 203 -24.98 -8.74 -22.92
N CYS A 204 -25.21 -8.47 -21.63
CA CYS A 204 -26.57 -8.21 -21.12
C CYS A 204 -26.80 -6.73 -20.73
N GLN A 205 -27.66 -6.03 -21.48
CA GLN A 205 -28.17 -4.68 -21.18
C GLN A 205 -29.11 -4.60 -19.95
N GLN A 206 -28.90 -5.41 -18.91
CA GLN A 206 -29.73 -5.38 -17.70
C GLN A 206 -28.87 -5.11 -16.47
N GLN A 207 -29.38 -4.26 -15.58
CA GLN A 207 -28.84 -4.04 -14.24
C GLN A 207 -28.48 -5.37 -13.56
N SER A 208 -27.25 -5.38 -13.05
CA SER A 208 -26.30 -6.44 -12.69
C SER A 208 -26.86 -7.77 -12.16
N LEU A 209 -26.79 -8.81 -13.01
CA LEU A 209 -26.93 -10.22 -12.59
C LEU A 209 -25.91 -10.58 -11.50
N VAL A 210 -24.70 -10.01 -11.58
CA VAL A 210 -23.63 -10.23 -10.58
C VAL A 210 -23.97 -9.65 -9.22
N ASP A 211 -24.51 -8.43 -9.15
CA ASP A 211 -24.87 -7.84 -7.85
C ASP A 211 -26.01 -8.62 -7.20
N ASN A 212 -26.99 -9.06 -7.99
CA ASN A 212 -28.04 -9.94 -7.50
C ASN A 212 -27.45 -11.26 -6.98
N LEU A 213 -26.54 -11.89 -7.73
CA LEU A 213 -25.85 -13.12 -7.29
C LEU A 213 -25.04 -12.90 -6.00
N LEU A 214 -24.31 -11.79 -5.91
CA LEU A 214 -23.47 -11.45 -4.76
C LEU A 214 -24.32 -11.15 -3.52
N TYR A 215 -25.44 -10.46 -3.71
CA TYR A 215 -26.41 -10.20 -2.66
C TYR A 215 -27.09 -11.49 -2.20
N GLN A 216 -27.46 -12.38 -3.12
CA GLN A 216 -27.97 -13.72 -2.78
C GLN A 216 -26.94 -14.55 -2.03
N ARG A 217 -25.67 -14.47 -2.41
CA ARG A 217 -24.56 -15.09 -1.68
C ARG A 217 -24.45 -14.53 -0.27
N PHE A 218 -24.51 -13.22 -0.10
CA PHE A 218 -24.52 -12.59 1.23
C PHE A 218 -25.68 -13.13 2.08
N LEU A 219 -26.90 -13.19 1.53
CA LEU A 219 -28.07 -13.73 2.24
C LEU A 219 -27.88 -15.20 2.63
N HIS A 220 -27.32 -16.00 1.73
CA HIS A 220 -26.99 -17.41 2.00
C HIS A 220 -25.95 -17.55 3.12
N ASP A 221 -24.87 -16.78 3.06
CA ASP A 221 -23.79 -16.81 4.04
C ASP A 221 -24.21 -16.21 5.40
N SER A 222 -25.34 -15.49 5.44
CA SER A 222 -25.99 -14.92 6.63
C SER A 222 -27.20 -15.73 7.14
N GLN A 223 -27.46 -16.93 6.59
CA GLN A 223 -28.56 -17.77 7.06
C GLN A 223 -28.42 -18.12 8.54
N GLY A 224 -29.52 -17.98 9.29
CA GLY A 224 -29.57 -18.27 10.73
C GLY A 224 -29.14 -17.12 11.65
N GLU A 225 -28.76 -15.97 11.11
CA GLU A 225 -28.39 -14.76 11.86
C GLU A 225 -29.41 -13.63 11.64
N SER A 226 -29.39 -12.62 12.52
CA SER A 226 -30.25 -11.43 12.34
C SER A 226 -29.75 -10.59 11.16
N LEU A 227 -30.67 -10.27 10.25
CA LEU A 227 -30.41 -9.45 9.08
C LEU A 227 -30.93 -8.03 9.31
N GLN A 228 -30.06 -7.04 9.15
CA GLN A 228 -30.42 -5.63 9.14
C GLN A 228 -30.15 -5.07 7.74
N THR A 229 -31.08 -4.30 7.18
CA THR A 229 -30.95 -3.69 5.85
C THR A 229 -31.03 -2.17 5.93
N ASN A 230 -30.36 -1.48 4.99
CA ASN A 230 -30.31 -0.03 4.88
C ASN A 230 -29.95 0.69 6.19
N ILE A 231 -28.85 0.27 6.81
CA ILE A 231 -28.38 0.84 8.08
C ILE A 231 -27.34 1.93 7.83
N ALA A 232 -27.38 2.98 8.65
CA ALA A 232 -26.32 3.98 8.70
C ALA A 232 -25.30 3.57 9.78
N LEU A 233 -24.07 3.27 9.36
CA LEU A 233 -22.96 2.95 10.25
C LEU A 233 -22.23 4.24 10.63
N SER A 234 -22.10 4.49 11.93
CA SER A 234 -21.23 5.54 12.44
C SER A 234 -19.79 5.02 12.46
N ILE A 235 -18.96 5.51 11.53
CA ILE A 235 -17.53 5.21 11.46
C ILE A 235 -16.79 6.53 11.68
N GLU A 236 -16.02 6.61 12.75
CA GLU A 236 -15.39 7.85 13.22
C GLU A 236 -16.46 8.97 13.38
N SER A 237 -16.26 10.11 12.71
CA SER A 237 -17.19 11.25 12.71
C SER A 237 -18.16 11.23 11.52
N ARG A 238 -18.27 10.11 10.79
CA ARG A 238 -18.97 10.01 9.50
C ARG A 238 -20.00 8.89 9.49
N GLN A 239 -21.08 9.10 8.75
CA GLN A 239 -22.09 8.07 8.48
C GLN A 239 -21.80 7.39 7.15
N ILE A 240 -21.81 6.06 7.15
CA ILE A 240 -21.67 5.22 5.95
C ILE A 240 -22.94 4.36 5.83
N ASN A 241 -23.66 4.55 4.73
CA ASN A 241 -24.83 3.72 4.44
C ASN A 241 -24.36 2.32 4.04
N CYS A 242 -24.94 1.31 4.67
CA CYS A 242 -24.69 -0.10 4.42
C CYS A 242 -25.99 -0.75 3.95
N LEU A 243 -25.94 -1.46 2.81
CA LEU A 243 -27.10 -2.12 2.23
C LEU A 243 -27.64 -3.18 3.16
N ALA A 244 -26.76 -4.01 3.72
CA ALA A 244 -27.15 -5.05 4.64
C ALA A 244 -26.00 -5.47 5.58
N LYS A 245 -26.37 -5.92 6.77
CA LYS A 245 -25.44 -6.41 7.81
C LYS A 245 -26.01 -7.64 8.47
N SER A 246 -25.14 -8.61 8.75
CA SER A 246 -25.46 -9.77 9.57
C SER A 246 -24.19 -10.38 10.20
N ALA A 247 -24.19 -10.61 11.52
CA ALA A 247 -23.06 -11.00 12.38
C ALA A 247 -21.62 -10.78 11.83
N GLY A 248 -21.24 -9.53 11.63
CA GLY A 248 -19.88 -9.17 11.19
C GLY A 248 -19.63 -9.25 9.68
N ARG A 249 -20.64 -9.64 8.90
CA ARG A 249 -20.71 -9.54 7.44
C ARG A 249 -21.43 -8.25 7.08
N TYR A 250 -20.87 -7.52 6.11
CA TYR A 250 -21.39 -6.24 5.68
C TYR A 250 -21.45 -6.19 4.15
N CYS A 251 -22.52 -5.61 3.64
CA CYS A 251 -22.82 -5.51 2.23
C CYS A 251 -22.90 -4.02 1.86
N PHE A 252 -22.11 -3.60 0.89
CA PHE A 252 -22.01 -2.22 0.42
C PHE A 252 -22.02 -2.16 -1.10
N SER A 253 -22.59 -1.11 -1.68
CA SER A 253 -22.29 -0.76 -3.07
C SER A 253 -21.02 0.09 -3.14
N PHE A 254 -20.33 0.07 -4.28
CA PHE A 254 -19.15 0.87 -4.51
C PHE A 254 -19.38 2.37 -4.22
N PRO A 255 -20.47 3.01 -4.67
CA PRO A 255 -20.70 4.42 -4.34
C PRO A 255 -20.79 4.69 -2.83
N GLN A 256 -21.36 3.80 -2.04
CA GLN A 256 -21.52 4.02 -0.59
C GLN A 256 -20.18 4.10 0.16
N LEU A 257 -19.21 3.29 -0.26
CA LEU A 257 -17.88 3.24 0.38
C LEU A 257 -16.88 4.22 -0.22
N PHE A 258 -17.01 4.56 -1.51
CA PHE A 258 -15.96 5.28 -2.23
C PHE A 258 -16.37 6.65 -2.76
N VAL A 259 -17.68 6.94 -2.87
CA VAL A 259 -18.18 8.24 -3.34
C VAL A 259 -18.57 9.10 -2.13
N GLY A 260 -17.73 10.08 -1.81
CA GLY A 260 -17.92 11.02 -0.70
C GLY A 260 -16.62 11.32 0.05
N PRO A 261 -16.68 12.17 1.10
CA PRO A 261 -15.51 12.47 1.92
C PRO A 261 -15.14 11.24 2.76
N ARG A 262 -14.21 10.44 2.24
CA ARG A 262 -13.65 9.23 2.88
C ARG A 262 -12.13 9.33 2.94
N SER A 263 -11.55 8.75 3.97
CA SER A 263 -10.13 8.75 4.29
C SER A 263 -9.69 7.35 4.69
N ALA A 264 -8.39 7.10 4.67
CA ALA A 264 -7.82 5.82 5.11
C ALA A 264 -8.25 5.44 6.55
N ASN A 265 -8.39 6.42 7.46
CA ASN A 265 -8.85 6.19 8.83
C ASN A 265 -10.26 5.58 8.88
N ASP A 266 -11.14 5.96 7.97
CA ASP A 266 -12.49 5.39 7.90
C ASP A 266 -12.43 3.89 7.57
N TYR A 267 -11.49 3.47 6.71
CA TYR A 267 -11.31 2.05 6.36
C TYR A 267 -10.62 1.25 7.46
N ILE A 268 -9.75 1.86 8.27
CA ILE A 268 -9.18 1.25 9.49
C ILE A 268 -10.27 0.91 10.48
N ALA A 269 -11.09 1.91 10.83
CA ALA A 269 -12.19 1.73 11.77
C ALA A 269 -13.24 0.73 11.22
N LEU A 270 -13.49 0.74 9.91
CA LEU A 270 -14.31 -0.28 9.26
C LEU A 270 -13.69 -1.68 9.41
N GLY A 271 -12.38 -1.82 9.20
CA GLY A 271 -11.66 -3.08 9.36
C GLY A 271 -11.87 -3.69 10.74
N GLU A 272 -11.83 -2.88 11.80
CA GLU A 272 -11.98 -3.36 13.18
C GLU A 272 -13.34 -4.03 13.45
N ILE A 273 -14.41 -3.55 12.79
CA ILE A 273 -15.77 -4.04 13.01
C ILE A 273 -16.21 -5.14 12.05
N VAL A 274 -15.59 -5.25 10.87
CA VAL A 274 -15.97 -6.23 9.85
C VAL A 274 -15.17 -7.52 9.96
N LYS A 275 -15.79 -8.62 9.54
CA LYS A 275 -15.11 -9.89 9.24
C LYS A 275 -15.15 -10.17 7.74
N PHE A 276 -16.30 -9.91 7.13
CA PHE A 276 -16.53 -10.08 5.69
C PHE A 276 -17.16 -8.82 5.10
N ILE A 277 -16.65 -8.40 3.94
CA ILE A 277 -17.27 -7.35 3.13
C ILE A 277 -17.67 -7.93 1.79
N TYR A 278 -18.92 -7.66 1.41
CA TYR A 278 -19.48 -7.86 0.08
C TYR A 278 -19.56 -6.49 -0.57
N LEU A 279 -18.83 -6.32 -1.66
CA LEU A 279 -18.74 -5.07 -2.39
C LEU A 279 -19.36 -5.24 -3.77
N LEU A 280 -20.48 -4.56 -3.99
CA LEU A 280 -21.29 -4.61 -5.20
C LEU A 280 -20.97 -3.42 -6.12
N ASP A 281 -21.35 -3.53 -7.39
CA ASP A 281 -21.36 -2.43 -8.36
C ASP A 281 -19.98 -1.78 -8.52
N VAL A 282 -18.89 -2.56 -8.51
CA VAL A 282 -17.54 -2.01 -8.68
C VAL A 282 -17.32 -1.63 -10.15
N PRO A 283 -17.23 -0.33 -10.47
CA PRO A 283 -17.04 0.10 -11.84
C PRO A 283 -15.59 -0.07 -12.27
N GLN A 284 -15.37 -0.04 -13.57
CA GLN A 284 -14.04 0.24 -14.11
C GLN A 284 -13.61 1.66 -13.67
N MET A 285 -12.44 1.76 -13.04
CA MET A 285 -11.88 3.00 -12.52
C MET A 285 -10.75 3.53 -13.43
N GLY A 286 -10.43 4.82 -13.28
CA GLY A 286 -9.39 5.47 -14.08
C GLY A 286 -9.83 5.79 -15.52
N GLY A 287 -8.92 6.35 -16.31
CA GLY A 287 -9.20 6.74 -17.68
C GLY A 287 -8.07 7.53 -18.33
N GLN A 288 -8.25 7.90 -19.60
CA GLN A 288 -7.29 8.75 -20.31
C GLN A 288 -7.18 10.12 -19.63
N LEU A 289 -5.94 10.60 -19.50
CA LEU A 289 -5.60 11.91 -18.95
C LEU A 289 -6.22 13.01 -19.83
N ASN A 290 -7.38 13.54 -19.43
CA ASN A 290 -8.04 14.61 -20.17
C ASN A 290 -7.44 15.99 -19.80
N GLU A 291 -6.81 16.66 -20.77
CA GLU A 291 -6.36 18.05 -20.64
C GLU A 291 -7.56 18.99 -20.46
N ARG A 292 -7.91 19.35 -19.22
CA ARG A 292 -8.84 20.46 -18.98
C ARG A 292 -8.08 21.78 -19.11
N LYS A 293 -8.32 22.52 -20.20
CA LYS A 293 -7.99 23.96 -20.30
C LYS A 293 -8.84 24.73 -19.28
N VAL A 294 -8.20 25.27 -18.24
CA VAL A 294 -8.86 26.15 -17.27
C VAL A 294 -9.07 27.52 -17.90
N ALA A 295 -10.30 28.04 -17.86
CA ALA A 295 -10.64 29.38 -18.32
C ALA A 295 -10.17 30.43 -17.29
N ARG A 296 -9.48 31.48 -17.76
CA ARG A 296 -8.97 32.60 -16.95
C ARG A 296 -10.10 33.60 -16.65
N GLY A 297 -10.36 33.86 -15.37
CA GLY A 297 -11.13 35.02 -14.90
C GLY A 297 -10.19 36.19 -14.62
N THR A 298 -10.57 37.38 -15.07
CA THR A 298 -9.84 38.65 -14.95
C THR A 298 -9.91 39.22 -13.53
N GLU A 299 -8.76 39.45 -12.91
CA GLU A 299 -8.29 40.75 -12.36
C GLU A 299 -7.08 40.57 -11.43
N ASP A 300 -6.02 41.30 -11.79
CA ASP A 300 -4.75 41.65 -11.15
C ASP A 300 -4.48 41.25 -9.67
N THR A 301 -3.35 40.57 -9.41
CA THR A 301 -2.07 41.19 -8.96
C THR A 301 -1.04 40.10 -8.51
N TYR A 302 0.25 40.36 -8.79
CA TYR A 302 1.51 39.74 -8.33
C TYR A 302 2.09 38.51 -9.09
N ASN A 303 3.00 38.86 -10.01
CA ASN A 303 3.99 38.02 -10.67
C ASN A 303 5.01 37.40 -9.69
N ILE A 304 4.87 36.11 -9.34
CA ILE A 304 6.02 35.23 -9.02
C ILE A 304 5.92 33.81 -9.62
N ASN A 305 4.77 33.31 -10.10
CA ASN A 305 4.66 31.88 -10.49
C ASN A 305 3.96 31.61 -11.83
N GLN A 306 4.34 32.30 -12.92
CA GLN A 306 3.81 31.96 -14.26
C GLN A 306 4.25 30.58 -14.78
N LYS A 307 5.34 29.97 -14.27
CA LYS A 307 5.74 28.59 -14.66
C LYS A 307 5.07 27.46 -13.85
N VAL A 308 4.37 27.78 -12.76
CA VAL A 308 3.65 26.80 -11.94
C VAL A 308 2.15 26.79 -12.26
N ALA A 309 1.63 27.91 -12.81
CA ALA A 309 0.21 28.08 -13.15
C ALA A 309 -0.23 27.36 -14.44
N ASP A 310 0.70 26.89 -15.27
CA ASP A 310 0.39 26.22 -16.55
C ASP A 310 0.43 24.67 -16.48
N ARG A 311 0.60 24.06 -15.28
CA ARG A 311 0.46 22.61 -15.16
C ARG A 311 -1.02 22.24 -15.07
N PRO A 312 -1.60 21.55 -16.06
CA PRO A 312 -2.97 21.08 -15.94
C PRO A 312 -3.05 20.12 -14.74
N PHE A 313 -3.92 20.43 -13.78
CA PHE A 313 -4.31 19.48 -12.74
C PHE A 313 -5.20 18.40 -13.38
N ILE A 314 -4.57 17.41 -14.01
CA ILE A 314 -5.27 16.34 -14.72
C ILE A 314 -5.67 15.24 -13.72
N LEU A 315 -6.92 15.22 -13.27
CA LEU A 315 -7.52 14.03 -12.65
C LEU A 315 -8.21 13.22 -13.77
N ALA A 316 -7.82 11.96 -13.95
CA ALA A 316 -8.68 11.05 -14.70
C ALA A 316 -9.97 10.85 -13.90
N LYS A 317 -11.10 10.67 -14.59
CA LYS A 317 -12.38 10.37 -13.93
C LYS A 317 -12.19 9.06 -13.13
N GLY A 318 -12.48 9.06 -11.83
CA GLY A 318 -12.34 7.88 -10.99
C GLY A 318 -10.99 7.71 -10.26
N ASP A 319 -10.01 8.63 -10.40
CA ASP A 319 -8.71 8.49 -9.73
C ASP A 319 -8.79 8.66 -8.19
N ASP A 320 -9.71 9.50 -7.70
CA ASP A 320 -9.91 9.67 -6.25
C ASP A 320 -10.60 8.44 -5.65
N GLU A 321 -11.58 7.88 -6.35
CA GLU A 321 -12.23 6.61 -6.03
C GLU A 321 -11.21 5.45 -6.08
N ALA A 322 -10.32 5.42 -7.08
CA ALA A 322 -9.25 4.43 -7.17
C ALA A 322 -8.30 4.50 -5.96
N ARG A 323 -7.88 5.70 -5.53
CA ARG A 323 -7.07 5.86 -4.31
C ARG A 323 -7.77 5.35 -3.06
N ARG A 324 -9.06 5.64 -2.92
CA ARG A 324 -9.87 5.17 -1.79
C ARG A 324 -10.05 3.65 -1.83
N PHE A 325 -10.27 3.08 -3.02
CA PHE A 325 -10.35 1.64 -3.23
C PHE A 325 -9.03 0.95 -2.88
N ILE A 326 -7.88 1.51 -3.29
CA ILE A 326 -6.54 1.03 -2.89
C ILE A 326 -6.42 1.02 -1.36
N SER A 327 -6.73 2.15 -0.71
CA SER A 327 -6.63 2.26 0.76
C SER A 327 -7.53 1.26 1.48
N PHE A 328 -8.73 1.01 0.95
CA PHE A 328 -9.66 0.02 1.48
C PHE A 328 -9.11 -1.40 1.36
N ILE A 329 -8.66 -1.82 0.17
CA ILE A 329 -8.11 -3.17 -0.02
C ILE A 329 -6.87 -3.40 0.82
N ASP A 330 -5.98 -2.40 0.90
CA ASP A 330 -4.78 -2.45 1.72
C ASP A 330 -5.12 -2.74 3.19
N GLU A 331 -6.08 -2.01 3.76
CA GLU A 331 -6.46 -2.19 5.16
C GLU A 331 -7.19 -3.53 5.40
N MET A 332 -8.06 -3.94 4.48
CA MET A 332 -8.72 -5.25 4.58
C MET A 332 -7.72 -6.39 4.47
N TYR A 333 -6.71 -6.26 3.62
CA TYR A 333 -5.62 -7.23 3.50
C TYR A 333 -4.80 -7.31 4.79
N ASP A 334 -4.33 -6.16 5.29
CA ASP A 334 -3.48 -6.08 6.49
C ASP A 334 -4.21 -6.59 7.74
N GLN A 335 -5.50 -6.27 7.89
CA GLN A 335 -6.33 -6.76 8.98
C GLN A 335 -6.90 -8.17 8.76
N ASN A 336 -6.50 -8.86 7.67
CA ASN A 336 -6.93 -10.20 7.33
C ASN A 336 -8.45 -10.38 7.20
N LYS A 337 -9.11 -9.37 6.63
CA LYS A 337 -10.55 -9.37 6.36
C LYS A 337 -10.83 -10.04 5.03
N ARG A 338 -12.02 -10.61 4.91
CA ARG A 338 -12.48 -11.25 3.66
C ARG A 338 -13.26 -10.24 2.84
N VAL A 339 -12.87 -10.09 1.58
CA VAL A 339 -13.53 -9.16 0.65
C VAL A 339 -13.98 -9.96 -0.57
N ILE A 340 -15.28 -9.89 -0.83
CA ILE A 340 -15.97 -10.47 -1.97
C ILE A 340 -16.42 -9.32 -2.87
N ILE A 341 -16.08 -9.38 -4.16
CA ILE A 341 -16.23 -8.25 -5.08
C ILE A 341 -17.09 -8.66 -6.28
N GLY A 342 -18.11 -7.86 -6.58
CA GLY A 342 -18.84 -7.87 -7.85
C GLY A 342 -18.44 -6.64 -8.66
N ALA A 343 -17.87 -6.86 -9.85
CA ALA A 343 -17.33 -5.81 -10.70
C ALA A 343 -17.87 -5.88 -12.13
N HIS A 344 -17.89 -4.74 -12.81
CA HIS A 344 -18.36 -4.62 -14.19
C HIS A 344 -17.33 -5.08 -15.23
N CYS A 345 -16.13 -5.46 -14.79
CA CYS A 345 -15.06 -5.90 -15.67
C CYS A 345 -14.12 -6.85 -14.94
N GLU A 346 -13.32 -7.57 -15.72
CA GLU A 346 -12.27 -8.43 -15.17
C GLU A 346 -11.29 -7.62 -14.32
N LEU A 347 -10.76 -8.25 -13.26
CA LEU A 347 -9.83 -7.61 -12.34
C LEU A 347 -8.64 -6.93 -13.05
N ALA A 348 -8.15 -7.53 -14.15
CA ALA A 348 -7.04 -6.99 -14.94
C ALA A 348 -7.39 -5.69 -15.69
N LYS A 349 -8.68 -5.45 -15.91
CA LYS A 349 -9.24 -4.27 -16.56
C LYS A 349 -9.85 -3.29 -15.56
N LEU A 350 -9.82 -3.59 -14.27
CA LEU A 350 -10.48 -2.79 -13.22
C LEU A 350 -9.94 -1.35 -13.13
N TYR A 351 -8.69 -1.14 -13.53
CA TYR A 351 -8.09 0.19 -13.65
C TYR A 351 -7.52 0.42 -15.06
N LEU A 352 -8.08 1.39 -15.77
CA LEU A 352 -7.65 1.77 -17.13
C LEU A 352 -6.34 2.57 -17.16
N GLY A 353 -5.84 2.94 -15.99
CA GLY A 353 -4.69 3.81 -15.83
C GLY A 353 -5.07 5.21 -15.37
N GLY A 354 -4.05 6.03 -15.15
CA GLY A 354 -4.17 7.33 -14.50
C GLY A 354 -2.98 7.56 -13.57
N ARG A 355 -3.18 8.29 -12.47
CA ARG A 355 -2.07 8.66 -11.58
C ARG A 355 -1.58 7.54 -10.66
N VAL A 356 -2.38 6.49 -10.46
CA VAL A 356 -2.11 5.46 -9.43
C VAL A 356 -1.88 4.07 -10.01
N VAL A 357 -1.32 4.00 -11.22
CA VAL A 357 -1.08 2.73 -11.96
C VAL A 357 -0.24 1.76 -11.15
N PHE A 358 0.85 2.24 -10.55
CA PHE A 358 1.78 1.38 -9.81
C PHE A 358 1.16 0.85 -8.51
N GLU A 359 0.35 1.66 -7.84
CA GLU A 359 -0.35 1.32 -6.61
C GLU A 359 -1.48 0.35 -6.90
N PHE A 360 -2.20 0.56 -8.01
CA PHE A 360 -3.25 -0.32 -8.44
C PHE A 360 -2.72 -1.70 -8.85
N GLU A 361 -1.51 -1.80 -9.42
CA GLU A 361 -0.85 -3.09 -9.65
C GLU A 361 -0.62 -3.88 -8.35
N ARG A 362 -0.36 -3.20 -7.23
CA ARG A 362 -0.24 -3.85 -5.91
C ARG A 362 -1.59 -4.29 -5.39
N THR A 363 -2.58 -3.41 -5.47
CA THR A 363 -3.97 -3.74 -5.10
C THR A 363 -4.47 -4.95 -5.90
N TYR A 364 -4.14 -5.03 -7.19
CA TYR A 364 -4.42 -6.17 -8.05
C TYR A 364 -3.85 -7.48 -7.47
N SER A 365 -2.56 -7.51 -7.12
CA SER A 365 -1.94 -8.70 -6.51
C SER A 365 -2.53 -9.04 -5.14
N ARG A 366 -2.81 -8.05 -4.29
CA ARG A 366 -3.48 -8.27 -2.99
C ARG A 366 -4.85 -8.90 -3.16
N ILE A 367 -5.64 -8.41 -4.12
CA ILE A 367 -6.94 -9.00 -4.43
C ILE A 367 -6.74 -10.46 -4.84
N ILE A 368 -5.83 -10.77 -5.77
CA ILE A 368 -5.53 -12.16 -6.18
C ILE A 368 -5.19 -13.04 -4.98
N GLU A 369 -4.32 -12.58 -4.07
CA GLU A 369 -3.94 -13.33 -2.87
C GLU A 369 -5.14 -13.56 -1.95
N MET A 370 -5.99 -12.54 -1.75
CA MET A 370 -7.24 -12.66 -0.98
C MET A 370 -8.24 -13.63 -1.62
N GLN A 371 -8.14 -13.87 -2.93
CA GLN A 371 -8.94 -14.86 -3.66
C GLN A 371 -8.35 -16.29 -3.61
N GLY A 372 -7.10 -16.46 -3.17
CA GLY A 372 -6.38 -17.73 -3.21
C GLY A 372 -6.82 -18.73 -2.14
N SER A 373 -6.82 -20.03 -2.48
CA SER A 373 -7.21 -21.12 -1.57
C SER A 373 -6.37 -21.21 -0.29
N THR A 374 -5.11 -20.77 -0.31
CA THR A 374 -4.20 -20.76 0.85
C THR A 374 -4.58 -19.67 1.86
N TYR A 375 -5.00 -18.50 1.37
CA TYR A 375 -5.56 -17.43 2.19
C TYR A 375 -6.89 -17.86 2.82
N LEU A 376 -7.71 -18.60 2.06
CA LEU A 376 -9.00 -19.13 2.52
C LEU A 376 -8.88 -20.28 3.54
N LYS A 377 -7.87 -21.16 3.41
CA LYS A 377 -7.66 -22.33 4.30
C LYS A 377 -6.89 -22.02 5.58
N SER A 378 -5.99 -21.04 5.57
CA SER A 378 -5.19 -20.73 6.77
C SER A 378 -6.01 -20.10 7.92
N LYS A 379 -7.27 -19.73 7.68
CA LYS A 379 -8.06 -18.88 8.58
C LYS A 379 -9.56 -19.22 8.53
N SER A 380 -9.88 -20.50 8.55
CA SER A 380 -11.25 -21.05 8.67
C SER A 380 -11.58 -21.53 10.08
N ASP A 381 -11.00 -20.89 11.11
CA ASP A 381 -11.35 -21.07 12.52
C ASP A 381 -12.04 -19.83 13.08
#